data_AF-A0A673FJN4-F1
#
_entry.id   AF-A0A673FJN4-F1
#
_cell.length_a   1.000
_cell.length_b   1.000
_cell.length_c   1.000
_cell.angle_alpha   90.00
_cell.angle_beta   90.00
_cell.angle_gamma   90.00
#
_symmetry.space_group_name_H-M   'P 1'
#
loop_
_entity.id
_entity.type
_entity.pdbx_description
1 polymer ?
#
loop_
_entity_poly.entity_id
_entity_poly.type
_entity_poly.pdbx_seq_one_letter_code
_entity_poly.pdbx_strand_id
1 'polypeptide(L)'
;HPLFFSFLFFSFLHPKIKSQLLGQFDEKAFLSSKQLKAGEDPYREHAFNLQESDRLGSERAIRDTRHYRCAAMTFDPDLPPTSIIITFHNEARSTLLRTIKSVLMRSPPHLIQEIILVDDFSSNRLIRSRVRGASAASASILTLLDSHCEVNTDWLQPMIQRVKEDHTRAVSPIIDVISLDNFAYLAASADLRGGFDWSLHFKWEQIPIEQKMARNDPTQPIRTPVIAGGIFVMDKGWFNHLGQYDTHMDIWGGENFELSFRVWMCGGSLEILPCSRVGHVFRKRHPYDFPEGNALTYIKNTRRAAEVWMDEYKQYYYTARPSAQGKAFGSIADRLALRRKLNCNSFLTIPEQEAVYSLLKQGGLCLESHGTDSLGLAECKTTPNIPASQVTSVTSETKLQQ
;
A
#
# COMPACT_ATOMS: atom_id res chain seq x y z
N HIS A 1 -26.94 -24.84 -4.69
CA HIS A 1 -27.67 -23.89 -3.84
C HIS A 1 -26.92 -22.57 -3.77
N PRO A 2 -27.34 -21.53 -4.49
CA PRO A 2 -26.71 -20.22 -4.45
C PRO A 2 -27.56 -19.28 -3.59
N LEU A 3 -27.20 -19.05 -2.32
CA LEU A 3 -27.77 -18.00 -1.45
C LEU A 3 -26.99 -18.03 -0.11
N PHE A 4 -25.83 -17.39 -0.07
CA PHE A 4 -25.25 -16.88 1.18
C PHE A 4 -24.43 -15.63 0.83
N PHE A 5 -25.12 -14.54 0.55
CA PHE A 5 -24.55 -13.20 0.76
C PHE A 5 -24.34 -13.05 2.27
N SER A 6 -23.19 -13.45 2.78
CA SER A 6 -22.84 -13.17 4.17
C SER A 6 -22.11 -11.84 4.22
N PHE A 7 -22.86 -10.74 4.09
CA PHE A 7 -22.43 -9.46 4.64
C PHE A 7 -22.53 -9.61 6.17
N LEU A 8 -21.45 -10.04 6.82
CA LEU A 8 -21.35 -9.99 8.28
C LEU A 8 -21.16 -8.51 8.68
N PHE A 9 -22.26 -7.78 8.77
CA PHE A 9 -22.31 -6.46 9.38
C PHE A 9 -22.22 -6.62 10.90
N PHE A 10 -21.04 -6.40 11.46
CA PHE A 10 -20.90 -6.25 12.90
C PHE A 10 -20.97 -4.76 13.26
N SER A 11 -22.17 -4.29 13.63
CA SER A 11 -22.34 -2.95 14.21
C SER A 11 -21.97 -3.02 15.70
N PHE A 12 -20.80 -2.49 16.06
CA PHE A 12 -20.27 -2.52 17.42
C PHE A 12 -20.62 -1.22 18.16
N LEU A 13 -21.83 -1.12 18.71
CA LEU A 13 -22.22 0.08 19.48
C LEU A 13 -22.11 -0.04 21.00
N HIS A 14 -21.82 -1.21 21.61
CA HIS A 14 -21.74 -1.34 23.07
C HIS A 14 -20.70 -2.36 23.60
N PRO A 15 -19.92 -2.04 24.65
CA PRO A 15 -18.90 -2.93 25.23
C PRO A 15 -19.45 -4.24 25.83
N LYS A 16 -20.71 -4.26 26.30
CA LYS A 16 -21.38 -5.50 26.74
C LYS A 16 -21.62 -6.49 25.57
N ILE A 17 -21.86 -5.99 24.36
CA ILE A 17 -22.08 -6.82 23.17
C ILE A 17 -20.77 -7.46 22.69
N LYS A 18 -19.63 -6.78 22.87
CA LYS A 18 -18.30 -7.30 22.52
C LYS A 18 -17.96 -8.59 23.28
N SER A 19 -18.23 -8.63 24.59
CA SER A 19 -18.08 -9.84 25.42
C SER A 19 -19.11 -10.93 25.08
N GLN A 20 -20.33 -10.53 24.72
CA GLN A 20 -21.44 -11.47 24.52
C GLN A 20 -21.44 -12.12 23.13
N LEU A 21 -20.96 -11.44 22.08
CA LEU A 21 -20.88 -11.97 20.71
C LEU A 21 -19.59 -12.77 20.45
N LEU A 22 -18.44 -12.33 20.97
CA LEU A 22 -17.20 -13.13 20.92
C LEU A 22 -17.32 -14.40 21.76
N GLY A 23 -18.11 -14.38 22.85
CA GLY A 23 -18.41 -15.56 23.66
C GLY A 23 -19.32 -16.60 22.97
N GLN A 24 -19.99 -16.25 21.87
CA GLN A 24 -20.84 -17.18 21.08
C GLN A 24 -20.18 -17.69 19.80
N PHE A 25 -19.03 -17.14 19.41
CA PHE A 25 -18.29 -17.60 18.25
C PHE A 25 -17.51 -18.87 18.61
N ASP A 26 -17.89 -20.01 18.03
CA ASP A 26 -17.13 -21.26 18.17
C ASP A 26 -15.88 -21.22 17.30
N GLU A 27 -14.83 -20.62 17.87
CA GLU A 27 -13.50 -20.53 17.25
C GLU A 27 -12.94 -21.91 16.92
N LYS A 28 -13.18 -22.91 17.77
CA LYS A 28 -12.67 -24.27 17.54
C LYS A 28 -13.32 -24.87 16.30
N ALA A 29 -14.64 -24.77 16.16
CA ALA A 29 -15.36 -25.24 14.97
C ALA A 29 -14.96 -24.48 13.71
N PHE A 30 -14.73 -23.16 13.81
CA PHE A 30 -14.26 -22.35 12.69
C PHE A 30 -12.87 -22.78 12.23
N LEU A 31 -11.91 -22.97 13.14
CA LEU A 31 -10.56 -23.39 12.79
C LEU A 31 -10.49 -24.85 12.33
N SER A 32 -11.37 -25.72 12.82
CA SER A 32 -11.36 -27.15 12.47
C SER A 32 -11.89 -27.48 11.08
N SER A 33 -12.64 -26.59 10.41
CA SER A 33 -13.32 -26.95 9.16
C SER A 33 -12.40 -27.10 7.94
N LYS A 34 -11.16 -26.62 8.01
CA LYS A 34 -10.16 -26.68 6.92
C LYS A 34 -8.76 -26.80 7.51
N GLN A 35 -8.50 -27.91 8.20
CA GLN A 35 -7.16 -28.21 8.72
C GLN A 35 -6.31 -28.91 7.68
N LEU A 36 -5.01 -28.62 7.72
CA LEU A 36 -3.99 -29.35 6.97
C LEU A 36 -4.02 -30.83 7.35
N LYS A 37 -4.07 -31.73 6.35
CA LYS A 37 -4.02 -33.17 6.63
C LYS A 37 -2.59 -33.61 6.90
N ALA A 38 -2.45 -34.68 7.69
CA ALA A 38 -1.14 -35.26 7.97
C ALA A 38 -0.41 -35.64 6.67
N GLY A 39 0.80 -35.12 6.48
CA GLY A 39 1.64 -35.37 5.31
C GLY A 39 1.45 -34.40 4.14
N GLU A 40 0.53 -33.44 4.22
CA GLU A 40 0.39 -32.37 3.21
C GLU A 40 1.45 -31.28 3.40
N ASP A 41 1.87 -30.65 2.30
CA ASP A 41 2.77 -29.49 2.33
C ASP A 41 2.04 -28.26 2.92
N PRO A 42 2.50 -27.73 4.08
CA PRO A 42 1.84 -26.61 4.74
C PRO A 42 1.89 -25.30 3.94
N TYR A 43 2.77 -25.18 2.93
CA TYR A 43 2.91 -23.98 2.11
C TYR A 43 2.08 -24.01 0.83
N ARG A 44 1.51 -25.16 0.46
CA ARG A 44 0.92 -25.38 -0.87
C ARG A 44 -0.24 -24.43 -1.19
N GLU A 45 -1.15 -24.24 -0.25
CA GLU A 45 -2.40 -23.50 -0.51
C GLU A 45 -2.28 -22.00 -0.25
N HIS A 46 -1.47 -21.60 0.74
CA HIS A 46 -1.44 -20.18 1.16
C HIS A 46 -0.07 -19.50 1.00
N ALA A 47 0.95 -20.23 0.53
CA ALA A 47 2.32 -19.73 0.35
C ALA A 47 3.00 -19.21 1.63
N PHE A 48 2.56 -19.69 2.78
CA PHE A 48 3.18 -19.59 4.11
C PHE A 48 2.87 -20.87 4.89
N ASN A 49 3.53 -21.08 6.02
CA ASN A 49 3.37 -22.28 6.84
C ASN A 49 2.02 -22.30 7.57
N LEU A 50 1.00 -22.94 6.96
CA LEU A 50 -0.33 -23.03 7.55
C LEU A 50 -0.32 -23.71 8.93
N GLN A 51 0.49 -24.76 9.08
CA GLN A 51 0.60 -25.52 10.33
C GLN A 51 1.07 -24.63 11.50
N GLU A 52 2.07 -23.79 11.28
CA GLU A 52 2.53 -22.84 12.31
C GLU A 52 1.48 -21.77 12.61
N SER A 53 0.74 -21.30 11.60
CA SER A 53 -0.37 -20.35 11.84
C SER A 53 -1.48 -20.96 12.69
N ASP A 54 -1.90 -22.19 12.37
CA ASP A 54 -2.99 -22.88 13.07
C ASP A 54 -2.63 -23.24 14.52
N ARG A 55 -1.34 -23.44 14.82
CA ARG A 55 -0.85 -23.67 16.18
C ARG A 55 -0.99 -22.43 17.08
N LEU A 56 -1.00 -21.24 16.49
CA LEU A 56 -1.03 -19.98 17.23
C LEU A 56 -2.46 -19.58 17.59
N GLY A 57 -2.66 -19.17 18.83
CA GLY A 57 -3.93 -18.59 19.28
C GLY A 57 -4.30 -17.34 18.48
N SER A 58 -5.59 -17.15 18.19
CA SER A 58 -6.12 -15.98 17.47
C SER A 58 -5.89 -14.66 18.22
N GLU A 59 -5.60 -14.71 19.52
CA GLU A 59 -5.34 -13.57 20.40
C GLU A 59 -3.88 -13.51 20.88
N ARG A 60 -2.95 -14.17 20.18
CA ARG A 60 -1.54 -14.22 20.60
C ARG A 60 -0.97 -12.83 20.91
N ALA A 61 -0.15 -12.76 21.95
CA ALA A 61 0.61 -11.56 22.24
C ALA A 61 1.68 -11.33 21.16
N ILE A 62 1.90 -10.07 20.80
CA ILE A 62 2.99 -9.62 19.94
C ILE A 62 3.78 -8.53 20.66
N ARG A 63 5.05 -8.35 20.28
CA ARG A 63 5.91 -7.32 20.84
C ARG A 63 5.47 -5.93 20.36
N ASP A 64 5.47 -4.94 21.25
CA ASP A 64 5.38 -3.53 20.84
C ASP A 64 6.68 -3.12 20.12
N THR A 65 6.57 -2.83 18.83
CA THR A 65 7.69 -2.47 17.95
C THR A 65 7.78 -0.97 17.71
N ARG A 66 6.93 -0.17 18.36
CA ARG A 66 6.94 1.29 18.25
C ARG A 66 8.18 1.87 18.92
N HIS A 67 8.56 3.07 18.48
CA HIS A 67 9.56 3.86 19.19
C HIS A 67 9.00 4.32 20.54
N TYR A 68 9.82 4.39 21.60
CA TYR A 68 9.35 4.70 22.96
C TYR A 68 8.60 6.05 23.06
N ARG A 69 8.97 7.02 22.21
CA ARG A 69 8.28 8.33 22.12
C ARG A 69 6.83 8.22 21.63
N CYS A 70 6.48 7.17 20.89
CA CYS A 70 5.11 6.96 20.41
C CYS A 70 4.13 6.73 21.57
N ALA A 71 4.58 6.12 22.67
CA ALA A 71 3.74 5.86 23.84
C ALA A 71 3.35 7.14 24.59
N ALA A 72 4.10 8.23 24.40
CA ALA A 72 3.83 9.54 24.99
C ALA A 72 2.98 10.44 24.07
N MET A 73 2.62 9.97 22.87
CA MET A 73 1.76 10.75 21.98
C MET A 73 0.34 10.83 22.55
N THR A 74 -0.25 12.01 22.43
CA THR A 74 -1.67 12.23 22.70
C THR A 74 -2.38 12.45 21.39
N PHE A 75 -3.62 11.98 21.30
CA PHE A 75 -4.47 12.13 20.14
C PHE A 75 -5.70 12.94 20.54
N ASP A 76 -6.34 13.53 19.54
CA ASP A 76 -7.62 14.19 19.72
C ASP A 76 -8.63 13.21 20.36
N PRO A 77 -9.35 13.58 21.44
CA PRO A 77 -10.33 12.69 22.06
C PRO A 77 -11.53 12.41 21.16
N ASP A 78 -11.82 13.29 20.20
CA ASP A 78 -12.98 13.23 19.31
C ASP A 78 -12.57 12.77 17.90
N LEU A 79 -11.77 11.70 17.81
CA LEU A 79 -11.44 11.08 16.53
C LEU A 79 -12.68 10.45 15.88
N PRO A 80 -12.91 10.65 14.56
CA PRO A 80 -14.03 10.03 13.87
C PRO A 80 -13.83 8.51 13.78
N PRO A 81 -14.92 7.71 13.82
CA PRO A 81 -14.82 6.28 13.62
C PRO A 81 -14.46 5.94 12.16
N THR A 82 -13.93 4.74 11.96
CA THR A 82 -13.57 4.18 10.65
C THR A 82 -14.35 2.91 10.33
N SER A 83 -14.60 2.67 9.05
CA SER A 83 -15.04 1.37 8.52
C SER A 83 -13.81 0.60 8.06
N ILE A 84 -13.52 -0.52 8.72
CA ILE A 84 -12.38 -1.37 8.37
C ILE A 84 -12.80 -2.35 7.27
N ILE A 85 -12.11 -2.33 6.13
CA ILE A 85 -12.40 -3.17 4.97
C ILE A 85 -11.29 -4.21 4.85
N ILE A 86 -11.66 -5.49 4.98
CA ILE A 86 -10.77 -6.63 4.79
C ILE A 86 -11.28 -7.42 3.60
N THR A 87 -10.54 -7.34 2.49
CA THR A 87 -10.79 -8.17 1.31
C THR A 87 -9.99 -9.46 1.42
N PHE A 88 -10.64 -10.60 1.16
CA PHE A 88 -9.96 -11.89 1.20
C PHE A 88 -10.44 -12.81 0.08
N HIS A 89 -9.54 -13.69 -0.35
CA HIS A 89 -9.80 -14.75 -1.31
C HIS A 89 -9.10 -16.00 -0.79
N ASN A 90 -9.82 -17.09 -0.54
CA ASN A 90 -9.25 -18.36 -0.05
C ASN A 90 -8.17 -18.19 1.05
N GLU A 91 -8.36 -17.26 1.97
CA GLU A 91 -7.41 -17.00 3.05
C GLU A 91 -7.46 -18.10 4.10
N ALA A 92 -6.33 -18.37 4.75
CA ALA A 92 -6.32 -19.30 5.87
C ALA A 92 -7.21 -18.77 7.00
N ARG A 93 -7.98 -19.66 7.61
CA ARG A 93 -8.94 -19.28 8.65
C ARG A 93 -8.26 -18.70 9.88
N SER A 94 -7.11 -19.26 10.24
CA SER A 94 -6.32 -18.82 11.38
C SER A 94 -5.75 -17.42 11.18
N THR A 95 -5.24 -17.08 9.99
CA THR A 95 -4.75 -15.72 9.67
C THR A 95 -5.89 -14.71 9.63
N LEU A 96 -6.99 -15.01 8.92
CA LEU A 96 -8.15 -14.11 8.83
C LEU A 96 -8.75 -13.79 10.20
N LEU A 97 -8.96 -14.82 11.03
CA LEU A 97 -9.49 -14.64 12.38
C LEU A 97 -8.55 -13.80 13.25
N ARG A 98 -7.24 -14.04 13.15
CA ARG A 98 -6.23 -13.29 13.91
C ARG A 98 -6.16 -11.83 13.47
N THR A 99 -6.35 -11.53 12.19
CA THR A 99 -6.50 -10.14 11.70
C THR A 99 -7.69 -9.47 12.36
N ILE A 100 -8.88 -10.08 12.28
CA ILE A 100 -10.11 -9.54 12.88
C ILE A 100 -9.96 -9.35 14.39
N LYS A 101 -9.45 -10.36 15.11
CA LYS A 101 -9.26 -10.27 16.55
C LYS A 101 -8.21 -9.24 16.94
N SER A 102 -7.10 -9.12 16.21
CA SER A 102 -6.09 -8.09 16.50
C SER A 102 -6.69 -6.69 16.39
N VAL A 103 -7.50 -6.43 15.36
CA VAL A 103 -8.25 -5.17 15.19
C VAL A 103 -9.18 -4.94 16.37
N LEU A 104 -10.02 -5.92 16.71
CA LEU A 104 -10.97 -5.78 17.81
C LEU A 104 -10.28 -5.56 19.15
N MET A 105 -9.17 -6.23 19.43
CA MET A 105 -8.51 -6.19 20.73
C MET A 105 -7.61 -4.98 20.92
N ARG A 106 -7.05 -4.41 19.83
CA ARG A 106 -6.04 -3.35 19.90
C ARG A 106 -6.50 -2.02 19.30
N SER A 107 -7.81 -1.87 19.11
CA SER A 107 -8.43 -0.61 18.68
C SER A 107 -9.44 -0.13 19.72
N PRO A 108 -9.50 1.19 20.02
CA PRO A 108 -10.56 1.74 20.85
C PRO A 108 -11.94 1.44 20.23
N PRO A 109 -12.90 0.86 21.00
CA PRO A 109 -14.17 0.40 20.43
C PRO A 109 -14.97 1.50 19.71
N HIS A 110 -14.93 2.73 20.23
CA HIS A 110 -15.65 3.86 19.64
C HIS A 110 -15.10 4.32 18.29
N LEU A 111 -13.86 3.91 17.92
CA LEU A 111 -13.28 4.21 16.61
C LEU A 111 -13.62 3.16 15.56
N ILE A 112 -14.19 2.02 15.95
CA ILE A 112 -14.58 0.96 15.00
C ILE A 112 -16.07 1.08 14.74
N GLN A 113 -16.43 1.71 13.61
CA GLN A 113 -17.83 1.75 13.17
C GLN A 113 -18.32 0.34 12.83
N GLU A 114 -17.51 -0.38 12.05
CA GLU A 114 -17.78 -1.71 11.53
C GLU A 114 -16.52 -2.34 10.93
N ILE A 115 -16.54 -3.67 10.79
CA ILE A 115 -15.55 -4.43 10.02
C ILE A 115 -16.30 -5.10 8.86
N ILE A 116 -15.94 -4.74 7.63
CA ILE A 116 -16.53 -5.25 6.39
C ILE A 116 -15.59 -6.30 5.81
N LEU A 117 -16.01 -7.56 5.89
CA LEU A 117 -15.33 -8.68 5.24
C LEU A 117 -15.88 -8.83 3.82
N VAL A 118 -15.02 -8.69 2.82
CA VAL A 118 -15.39 -8.87 1.41
C VAL A 118 -14.74 -10.14 0.89
N ASP A 119 -15.55 -11.19 0.76
CA ASP A 119 -15.16 -12.44 0.10
C ASP A 119 -15.19 -12.23 -1.42
N ASP A 120 -14.05 -12.48 -2.09
CA ASP A 120 -13.88 -12.32 -3.53
C ASP A 120 -14.46 -13.50 -4.36
N PHE A 121 -15.08 -14.50 -3.71
CA PHE A 121 -15.88 -15.60 -4.28
C PHE A 121 -15.34 -16.20 -5.60
N SER A 122 -14.02 -16.43 -5.68
CA SER A 122 -13.39 -17.04 -6.87
C SER A 122 -13.49 -16.22 -8.17
N SER A 123 -13.85 -14.92 -8.11
CA SER A 123 -13.96 -14.08 -9.31
C SER A 123 -12.66 -13.35 -9.70
N ASN A 124 -11.62 -13.43 -8.85
CA ASN A 124 -10.26 -12.90 -9.03
C ASN A 124 -10.22 -11.36 -9.16
N ARG A 125 -10.78 -10.58 -8.22
CA ARG A 125 -10.96 -9.12 -8.37
C ARG A 125 -10.73 -8.34 -7.07
N LEU A 126 -9.55 -8.47 -6.44
CA LEU A 126 -9.16 -7.71 -5.22
C LEU A 126 -9.55 -6.23 -5.30
N ILE A 127 -9.18 -5.58 -6.40
CA ILE A 127 -9.38 -4.15 -6.62
C ILE A 127 -10.87 -3.78 -6.58
N ARG A 128 -11.72 -4.59 -7.20
CA ARG A 128 -13.18 -4.36 -7.22
C ARG A 128 -13.82 -4.72 -5.88
N SER A 129 -13.28 -5.72 -5.19
CA SER A 129 -13.69 -6.09 -3.83
C SER A 129 -13.41 -4.95 -2.84
N ARG A 130 -12.27 -4.24 -2.97
CA ARG A 130 -11.99 -3.03 -2.17
C ARG A 130 -12.99 -1.91 -2.46
N VAL A 131 -13.32 -1.67 -3.73
CA VAL A 131 -14.35 -0.69 -4.14
C VAL A 131 -15.74 -1.05 -3.57
N ARG A 132 -16.12 -2.33 -3.61
CA ARG A 132 -17.38 -2.81 -3.03
C ARG A 132 -17.42 -2.60 -1.52
N GLY A 133 -16.33 -2.90 -0.81
CA GLY A 133 -16.19 -2.64 0.62
C GLY A 133 -16.32 -1.15 0.94
N ALA A 134 -15.61 -0.29 0.20
CA ALA A 134 -15.67 1.16 0.36
C ALA A 134 -17.06 1.75 0.08
N SER A 135 -17.79 1.16 -0.87
CA SER A 135 -19.17 1.56 -1.18
C SER A 135 -20.15 1.17 -0.07
N ALA A 136 -19.94 0.01 0.56
CA ALA A 136 -20.76 -0.48 1.66
C ALA A 136 -20.46 0.18 3.02
N ALA A 137 -19.26 0.75 3.18
CA ALA A 137 -18.83 1.45 4.39
C ALA A 137 -19.78 2.59 4.78
N SER A 138 -20.09 2.72 6.06
CA SER A 138 -20.94 3.78 6.62
C SER A 138 -20.14 4.92 7.25
N ALA A 139 -18.89 4.69 7.67
CA ALA A 139 -18.04 5.72 8.26
C ALA A 139 -17.50 6.72 7.22
N SER A 140 -17.07 7.89 7.70
CA SER A 140 -16.37 8.89 6.89
C SER A 140 -14.91 8.53 6.62
N ILE A 141 -14.29 7.70 7.47
CA ILE A 141 -12.92 7.21 7.29
C ILE A 141 -12.94 5.75 6.84
N LEU A 142 -12.11 5.43 5.85
CA LEU A 142 -11.87 4.06 5.39
C LEU A 142 -10.53 3.58 5.90
N THR A 143 -10.48 2.35 6.40
CA THR A 143 -9.22 1.66 6.73
C THR A 143 -9.17 0.34 5.98
N LEU A 144 -8.23 0.22 5.04
CA LEU A 144 -8.02 -1.01 4.29
C LEU A 144 -6.95 -1.85 4.97
N LEU A 145 -7.22 -3.14 5.11
CA LEU A 145 -6.29 -4.14 5.66
C LEU A 145 -6.33 -5.41 4.82
N ASP A 146 -5.16 -5.98 4.54
CA ASP A 146 -5.08 -7.34 4.01
C ASP A 146 -5.45 -8.38 5.09
N SER A 147 -5.90 -9.55 4.65
CA SER A 147 -6.50 -10.60 5.50
C SER A 147 -5.51 -11.44 6.32
N HIS A 148 -4.23 -11.09 6.30
CA HIS A 148 -3.14 -11.78 6.97
C HIS A 148 -2.22 -10.76 7.67
N CYS A 149 -2.88 -9.84 8.39
CA CYS A 149 -2.26 -8.80 9.19
C CYS A 149 -2.44 -9.06 10.69
N GLU A 150 -1.56 -8.51 11.51
CA GLU A 150 -1.76 -8.35 12.95
C GLU A 150 -1.42 -6.92 13.35
N VAL A 151 -2.42 -6.14 13.78
CA VAL A 151 -2.21 -4.74 14.15
C VAL A 151 -1.55 -4.63 15.53
N ASN A 152 -0.67 -3.67 15.75
CA ASN A 152 -0.03 -3.46 17.06
C ASN A 152 -0.84 -2.50 17.96
N THR A 153 -0.37 -2.27 19.18
CA THR A 153 -1.01 -1.31 20.11
C THR A 153 -1.00 0.12 19.56
N ASP A 154 -2.11 0.83 19.76
CA ASP A 154 -2.40 2.19 19.27
C ASP A 154 -2.07 2.43 17.79
N TRP A 155 -2.21 1.41 16.96
CA TRP A 155 -1.94 1.52 15.53
C TRP A 155 -2.90 2.50 14.82
N LEU A 156 -4.14 2.61 15.30
CA LEU A 156 -5.23 3.26 14.55
C LEU A 156 -5.26 4.78 14.75
N GLN A 157 -5.14 5.23 15.99
CA GLN A 157 -5.27 6.64 16.37
C GLN A 157 -4.31 7.56 15.61
N PRO A 158 -3.01 7.24 15.43
CA PRO A 158 -2.11 8.05 14.61
C PRO A 158 -2.61 8.23 13.18
N MET A 159 -3.17 7.19 12.57
CA MET A 159 -3.63 7.25 11.18
C MET A 159 -4.90 8.09 11.04
N ILE A 160 -5.89 7.88 11.90
CA ILE A 160 -7.14 8.66 11.85
C ILE A 160 -6.85 10.14 12.15
N GLN A 161 -5.98 10.44 13.12
CA GLN A 161 -5.58 11.81 13.43
C GLN A 161 -5.05 12.54 12.19
N ARG A 162 -4.16 11.90 11.42
CA ARG A 162 -3.56 12.53 10.22
C ARG A 162 -4.57 12.82 9.12
N VAL A 163 -5.54 11.93 8.92
CA VAL A 163 -6.63 12.13 7.94
C VAL A 163 -7.67 13.14 8.45
N LYS A 164 -7.93 13.20 9.76
CA LYS A 164 -8.78 14.24 10.38
C LYS A 164 -8.19 15.65 10.18
N GLU A 165 -6.89 15.79 10.37
CA GLU A 165 -6.17 17.06 10.18
C GLU A 165 -6.18 17.54 8.72
N ASP A 166 -6.21 16.62 7.77
CA ASP A 166 -6.22 16.89 6.34
C ASP A 166 -6.77 15.68 5.58
N HIS A 167 -8.02 15.82 5.13
CA HIS A 167 -8.76 14.75 4.49
C HIS A 167 -8.16 14.31 3.14
N THR A 168 -7.19 15.06 2.59
CA THR A 168 -6.52 14.73 1.32
C THR A 168 -5.36 13.75 1.49
N ARG A 169 -4.98 13.44 2.74
CA ARG A 169 -3.91 12.49 3.06
C ARG A 169 -4.40 11.06 2.96
N ALA A 170 -3.58 10.19 2.35
CA ALA A 170 -3.68 8.76 2.54
C ALA A 170 -2.44 8.29 3.33
N VAL A 171 -2.67 7.58 4.44
CA VAL A 171 -1.61 7.27 5.40
C VAL A 171 -1.49 5.76 5.61
N SER A 172 -0.27 5.28 5.74
CA SER A 172 0.07 3.87 5.97
C SER A 172 0.86 3.70 7.27
N PRO A 173 0.75 2.54 7.93
CA PRO A 173 1.63 2.20 9.04
C PRO A 173 3.03 1.85 8.54
N ILE A 174 4.00 1.76 9.46
CA ILE A 174 5.14 0.86 9.20
C ILE A 174 4.62 -0.57 9.20
N ILE A 175 4.93 -1.28 8.12
CA ILE A 175 4.52 -2.66 7.93
C ILE A 175 5.63 -3.57 8.48
N ASP A 176 5.41 -4.10 9.68
CA ASP A 176 6.28 -5.09 10.30
C ASP A 176 6.16 -6.44 9.58
N VAL A 177 7.15 -7.32 9.76
CA VAL A 177 7.20 -8.61 9.08
C VAL A 177 6.64 -9.68 10.00
N ILE A 178 5.62 -10.41 9.55
CA ILE A 178 5.27 -11.71 10.11
C ILE A 178 5.94 -12.77 9.24
N SER A 179 6.88 -13.51 9.83
CA SER A 179 7.63 -14.55 9.12
C SER A 179 6.68 -15.59 8.51
N LEU A 180 6.84 -15.89 7.23
CA LEU A 180 6.03 -16.90 6.53
C LEU A 180 6.31 -18.33 7.01
N ASP A 181 7.44 -18.57 7.69
CA ASP A 181 7.88 -19.91 8.08
C ASP A 181 7.49 -20.27 9.51
N ASN A 182 7.66 -19.32 10.45
CA ASN A 182 7.46 -19.55 11.90
C ASN A 182 6.53 -18.51 12.56
N PHE A 183 5.95 -17.60 11.77
CA PHE A 183 5.04 -16.57 12.25
C PHE A 183 5.61 -15.62 13.32
N ALA A 184 6.94 -15.53 13.47
CA ALA A 184 7.55 -14.53 14.33
C ALA A 184 7.18 -13.11 13.85
N TYR A 185 6.75 -12.25 14.79
CA TYR A 185 6.47 -10.84 14.52
C TYR A 185 7.77 -10.03 14.69
N LEU A 186 8.28 -9.47 13.60
CA LEU A 186 9.59 -8.84 13.50
C LEU A 186 9.43 -7.36 13.11
N ALA A 187 10.08 -6.48 13.86
CA ALA A 187 10.04 -5.05 13.61
C ALA A 187 10.68 -4.69 12.26
N ALA A 188 10.00 -3.88 11.45
CA ALA A 188 10.58 -3.24 10.28
C ALA A 188 11.29 -1.93 10.66
N SER A 189 12.25 -1.52 9.82
CA SER A 189 12.96 -0.26 10.00
C SER A 189 12.03 0.94 9.83
N ALA A 190 12.18 1.95 10.70
CA ALA A 190 11.47 3.22 10.61
C ALA A 190 12.15 4.23 9.67
N ASP A 191 13.23 3.83 9.01
CA ASP A 191 13.97 4.64 8.05
C ASP A 191 13.67 4.22 6.59
N LEU A 192 12.55 3.52 6.36
CA LEU A 192 12.12 3.08 5.04
C LEU A 192 10.90 3.86 4.55
N ARG A 193 10.90 4.18 3.26
CA ARG A 193 9.73 4.66 2.50
C ARG A 193 9.47 3.75 1.31
N GLY A 194 8.29 3.83 0.72
CA GLY A 194 8.00 3.13 -0.52
C GLY A 194 8.60 3.88 -1.72
N GLY A 195 9.26 3.14 -2.61
CA GLY A 195 9.74 3.63 -3.90
C GLY A 195 9.47 2.60 -5.00
N PHE A 196 9.89 2.91 -6.21
CA PHE A 196 9.76 1.99 -7.33
C PHE A 196 10.92 2.07 -8.30
N ASP A 197 11.08 1.04 -9.14
CA ASP A 197 11.93 1.14 -10.32
C ASP A 197 11.10 1.48 -11.56
N TRP A 198 11.77 1.86 -12.65
CA TRP A 198 11.08 2.18 -13.90
C TRP A 198 10.23 1.02 -14.46
N SER A 199 10.46 -0.22 -14.04
CA SER A 199 9.61 -1.36 -14.44
C SER A 199 8.26 -1.39 -13.69
N LEU A 200 7.99 -0.38 -12.87
CA LEU A 200 6.90 -0.28 -11.90
C LEU A 200 6.92 -1.48 -10.95
N HIS A 201 8.07 -1.80 -10.38
CA HIS A 201 8.20 -2.76 -9.29
C HIS A 201 8.37 -2.04 -7.95
N PHE A 202 7.60 -2.45 -6.93
CA PHE A 202 7.64 -1.80 -5.63
C PHE A 202 8.87 -2.25 -4.86
N LYS A 203 9.56 -1.31 -4.21
CA LYS A 203 10.68 -1.59 -3.32
C LYS A 203 10.63 -0.68 -2.10
N TRP A 204 11.19 -1.17 -1.01
CA TRP A 204 11.47 -0.33 0.15
C TRP A 204 12.80 0.39 -0.06
N GLU A 205 12.79 1.71 0.06
CA GLU A 205 13.97 2.54 -0.06
C GLU A 205 14.29 3.19 1.28
N GLN A 206 15.57 3.44 1.54
CA GLN A 206 15.97 4.28 2.67
C GLN A 206 15.46 5.71 2.45
N ILE A 207 15.04 6.36 3.52
CA ILE A 207 14.75 7.80 3.49
C ILE A 207 16.02 8.54 3.02
N PRO A 208 15.92 9.49 2.05
CA PRO A 208 17.06 10.30 1.60
C PRO A 208 17.78 10.95 2.77
N ILE A 209 19.10 11.11 2.66
CA ILE A 209 19.92 11.54 3.79
C ILE A 209 19.53 12.94 4.27
N GLU A 210 19.16 13.85 3.37
CA GLU A 210 18.71 15.20 3.71
C GLU A 210 17.43 15.14 4.55
N GLN A 211 16.44 14.36 4.10
CA GLN A 211 15.19 14.16 4.82
C GLN A 211 15.42 13.47 6.17
N LYS A 212 16.33 12.49 6.22
CA LYS A 212 16.70 11.80 7.46
C LYS A 212 17.36 12.75 8.46
N MET A 213 18.25 13.63 8.01
CA MET A 213 18.93 14.63 8.84
C MET A 213 17.99 15.75 9.31
N ALA A 214 17.00 16.13 8.49
CA ALA A 214 15.99 17.11 8.88
C ALA A 214 15.00 16.57 9.94
N ARG A 215 14.91 15.25 10.09
CA ARG A 215 13.94 14.58 10.96
C ARG A 215 14.48 14.44 12.39
N ASN A 216 14.24 15.47 13.20
CA ASN A 216 14.67 15.51 14.62
C ASN A 216 13.79 14.67 15.57
N ASP A 217 12.59 14.25 15.12
CA ASP A 217 11.69 13.42 15.90
C ASP A 217 11.37 12.12 15.14
N PRO A 218 11.75 10.93 15.67
CA PRO A 218 11.53 9.66 15.01
C PRO A 218 10.04 9.28 14.88
N THR A 219 9.13 10.00 15.54
CA THR A 219 7.68 9.79 15.45
C THR A 219 7.02 10.54 14.29
N GLN A 220 7.72 11.49 13.67
CA GLN A 220 7.16 12.30 12.59
C GLN A 220 6.77 11.48 11.36
N PRO A 221 5.67 11.83 10.67
CA PRO A 221 5.27 11.23 9.41
C PRO A 221 6.38 11.30 8.34
N ILE A 222 6.48 10.26 7.53
CA ILE A 222 7.42 10.16 6.41
C ILE A 222 6.63 10.29 5.12
N ARG A 223 6.85 11.33 4.33
CA ARG A 223 6.27 11.41 2.98
C ARG A 223 6.83 10.29 2.11
N THR A 224 5.96 9.58 1.40
CA THR A 224 6.34 8.43 0.58
C THR A 224 5.87 8.62 -0.86
N PRO A 225 6.73 8.42 -1.88
CA PRO A 225 6.30 8.47 -3.28
C PRO A 225 5.16 7.51 -3.59
N VAL A 226 5.26 6.29 -3.06
CA VAL A 226 4.26 5.23 -3.25
C VAL A 226 4.00 4.50 -1.95
N ILE A 227 2.77 3.98 -1.79
CA ILE A 227 2.44 3.05 -0.71
C ILE A 227 2.50 1.60 -1.22
N ALA A 228 2.69 0.65 -0.31
CA ALA A 228 2.57 -0.78 -0.64
C ALA A 228 1.15 -1.14 -1.12
N GLY A 229 0.13 -0.41 -0.64
CA GLY A 229 -1.25 -0.51 -1.10
C GLY A 229 -2.13 -1.50 -0.32
N GLY A 230 -1.55 -2.42 0.46
CA GLY A 230 -2.28 -3.38 1.29
C GLY A 230 -2.95 -2.78 2.53
N ILE A 231 -2.31 -1.78 3.13
CA ILE A 231 -2.68 -1.24 4.43
C ILE A 231 -2.60 0.29 4.40
N PHE A 232 -3.75 0.96 4.48
CA PHE A 232 -3.81 2.41 4.54
C PHE A 232 -5.15 2.93 5.08
N VAL A 233 -5.15 4.19 5.50
CA VAL A 233 -6.33 4.93 5.95
C VAL A 233 -6.52 6.16 5.07
N MET A 234 -7.76 6.44 4.70
CA MET A 234 -8.12 7.55 3.80
C MET A 234 -9.54 8.03 4.08
N ASP A 235 -9.80 9.32 3.86
CA ASP A 235 -11.16 9.85 3.89
C ASP A 235 -12.01 9.24 2.76
N LYS A 236 -13.23 8.81 3.08
CA LYS A 236 -14.16 8.19 2.13
C LYS A 236 -14.60 9.17 1.05
N GLY A 237 -14.86 10.43 1.42
CA GLY A 237 -15.24 11.49 0.49
C GLY A 237 -14.12 11.74 -0.51
N TRP A 238 -12.87 11.80 -0.04
CA TRP A 238 -11.68 11.94 -0.86
C TRP A 238 -11.43 10.73 -1.76
N PHE A 239 -11.54 9.50 -1.24
CA PHE A 239 -11.46 8.27 -2.03
C PHE A 239 -12.47 8.26 -3.19
N ASN A 240 -13.71 8.70 -2.93
CA ASN A 240 -14.75 8.81 -3.95
C ASN A 240 -14.47 9.96 -4.93
N HIS A 241 -14.04 11.12 -4.44
CA HIS A 241 -13.71 12.28 -5.26
C HIS A 241 -12.59 11.97 -6.26
N LEU A 242 -11.55 11.27 -5.80
CA LEU A 242 -10.47 10.81 -6.67
C LEU A 242 -10.91 9.72 -7.64
N GLY A 243 -12.13 9.19 -7.57
CA GLY A 243 -12.63 8.19 -8.52
C GLY A 243 -12.27 6.75 -8.15
N GLN A 244 -12.15 6.44 -6.85
CA GLN A 244 -11.99 5.10 -6.28
C GLN A 244 -10.78 4.36 -6.86
N TYR A 245 -10.85 3.05 -7.13
CA TYR A 245 -9.84 2.36 -7.92
C TYR A 245 -10.28 2.24 -9.39
N ASP A 246 -9.31 2.04 -10.30
CA ASP A 246 -9.60 1.63 -11.67
C ASP A 246 -10.18 0.21 -11.71
N THR A 247 -11.49 0.11 -11.87
CA THR A 247 -12.22 -1.17 -11.90
C THR A 247 -11.97 -2.00 -13.16
N HIS A 248 -11.15 -1.55 -14.11
CA HIS A 248 -10.70 -2.35 -15.25
C HIS A 248 -9.33 -3.02 -15.00
N MET A 249 -8.69 -2.75 -13.86
CA MET A 249 -7.57 -3.57 -13.40
C MET A 249 -8.06 -4.92 -12.88
N ASP A 250 -7.23 -5.94 -13.03
CA ASP A 250 -7.57 -7.33 -12.72
C ASP A 250 -6.71 -7.91 -11.62
N ILE A 251 -7.33 -8.77 -10.81
CA ILE A 251 -6.70 -9.57 -9.75
C ILE A 251 -5.85 -8.76 -8.77
N TRP A 252 -4.58 -8.51 -9.09
CA TRP A 252 -3.59 -7.92 -8.21
C TRP A 252 -2.47 -7.23 -9.00
N GLY A 253 -1.92 -6.17 -8.41
CA GLY A 253 -0.70 -5.50 -8.84
C GLY A 253 -0.98 -4.27 -9.69
N GLY A 254 -0.21 -3.20 -9.47
CA GLY A 254 -0.32 -1.95 -10.23
C GLY A 254 -1.28 -0.92 -9.60
N GLU A 255 -2.26 -1.35 -8.81
CA GLU A 255 -3.25 -0.47 -8.18
C GLU A 255 -2.63 0.45 -7.12
N ASN A 256 -1.57 -0.01 -6.47
CA ASN A 256 -0.82 0.76 -5.49
C ASN A 256 -0.10 1.94 -6.16
N PHE A 257 0.48 1.74 -7.36
CA PHE A 257 1.08 2.82 -8.15
C PHE A 257 0.04 3.79 -8.67
N GLU A 258 -1.04 3.28 -9.27
CA GLU A 258 -2.11 4.11 -9.83
C GLU A 258 -2.73 5.02 -8.78
N LEU A 259 -3.08 4.47 -7.60
CA LEU A 259 -3.59 5.26 -6.50
C LEU A 259 -2.54 6.26 -5.99
N SER A 260 -1.29 5.84 -5.83
CA SER A 260 -0.22 6.71 -5.32
C SER A 260 0.02 7.92 -6.22
N PHE A 261 0.17 7.67 -7.53
CA PHE A 261 0.39 8.73 -8.53
C PHE A 261 -0.79 9.67 -8.57
N ARG A 262 -2.02 9.12 -8.59
CA ARG A 262 -3.24 9.92 -8.59
C ARG A 262 -3.37 10.79 -7.34
N VAL A 263 -3.11 10.25 -6.14
CA VAL A 263 -3.18 11.05 -4.89
C VAL A 263 -2.21 12.22 -4.96
N TRP A 264 -0.95 11.98 -5.31
CA TRP A 264 0.06 13.05 -5.42
C TRP A 264 -0.29 14.09 -6.49
N MET A 265 -0.60 13.63 -7.70
CA MET A 265 -0.82 14.51 -8.84
C MET A 265 -2.12 15.31 -8.70
N CYS A 266 -3.11 14.79 -7.99
CA CYS A 266 -4.42 15.45 -7.84
C CYS A 266 -4.56 16.20 -6.50
N GLY A 267 -3.45 16.59 -5.86
CA GLY A 267 -3.44 17.54 -4.74
C GLY A 267 -3.50 16.94 -3.34
N GLY A 268 -3.37 15.62 -3.20
CA GLY A 268 -3.22 14.94 -1.91
C GLY A 268 -1.77 14.62 -1.56
N SER A 269 -1.58 13.79 -0.54
CA SER A 269 -0.25 13.27 -0.19
C SER A 269 -0.30 11.90 0.46
N LEU A 270 0.83 11.21 0.39
CA LEU A 270 1.02 9.89 0.99
C LEU A 270 2.02 9.96 2.13
N GLU A 271 1.68 9.35 3.26
CA GLU A 271 2.54 9.34 4.45
C GLU A 271 2.67 7.93 5.05
N ILE A 272 3.84 7.59 5.58
CA ILE A 272 4.07 6.44 6.46
C ILE A 272 4.22 6.98 7.89
N LEU A 273 3.48 6.40 8.83
CA LEU A 273 3.44 6.86 10.22
C LEU A 273 4.23 5.92 11.13
N PRO A 274 5.40 6.33 11.68
CA PRO A 274 6.25 5.44 12.46
C PRO A 274 5.62 4.85 13.74
N CYS A 275 4.65 5.56 14.30
CA CYS A 275 3.93 5.15 15.51
C CYS A 275 2.73 4.25 15.23
N SER A 276 2.35 4.08 13.97
CA SER A 276 1.39 3.05 13.56
C SER A 276 2.14 1.83 13.05
N ARG A 277 1.91 0.67 13.67
CA ARG A 277 2.61 -0.58 13.39
C ARG A 277 1.59 -1.68 13.07
N VAL A 278 1.76 -2.33 11.92
CA VAL A 278 0.94 -3.47 11.51
C VAL A 278 1.85 -4.55 10.93
N GLY A 279 1.81 -5.75 11.50
CA GLY A 279 2.52 -6.90 10.96
C GLY A 279 1.78 -7.47 9.76
N HIS A 280 2.53 -7.89 8.75
CA HIS A 280 2.00 -8.50 7.52
C HIS A 280 2.77 -9.77 7.17
N VAL A 281 2.08 -10.82 6.74
CA VAL A 281 2.71 -12.05 6.23
C VAL A 281 3.20 -11.84 4.80
N PHE A 282 4.49 -11.55 4.62
CA PHE A 282 5.09 -11.41 3.29
C PHE A 282 5.34 -12.77 2.64
N ARG A 283 4.70 -13.02 1.49
CA ARG A 283 4.78 -14.30 0.76
C ARG A 283 5.77 -14.18 -0.40
N LYS A 284 6.45 -15.29 -0.73
CA LYS A 284 7.37 -15.36 -1.91
C LYS A 284 6.62 -15.55 -3.23
N ARG A 285 5.39 -16.06 -3.19
CA ARG A 285 4.52 -16.30 -4.35
C ARG A 285 3.08 -15.95 -4.02
N HIS A 286 2.29 -15.62 -5.04
CA HIS A 286 0.85 -15.43 -4.89
C HIS A 286 0.15 -16.80 -4.90
N PRO A 287 -0.75 -17.09 -3.94
CA PRO A 287 -1.51 -18.33 -3.89
C PRO A 287 -2.80 -18.32 -4.72
N TYR A 288 -3.00 -17.32 -5.59
CA TYR A 288 -4.21 -17.15 -6.38
C TYR A 288 -3.99 -17.55 -7.84
N ASP A 289 -5.05 -17.99 -8.49
CA ASP A 289 -5.04 -18.34 -9.90
C ASP A 289 -5.12 -17.08 -10.77
N PHE A 290 -4.21 -16.99 -11.74
CA PHE A 290 -4.21 -15.93 -12.75
C PHE A 290 -4.60 -16.57 -14.10
N PRO A 291 -5.85 -16.42 -14.60
CA PRO A 291 -6.31 -17.09 -15.81
C PRO A 291 -5.45 -16.78 -17.04
N GLU A 292 -4.95 -15.55 -17.15
CA GLU A 292 -4.04 -15.11 -18.22
C GLU A 292 -2.56 -15.13 -17.78
N GLY A 293 -2.26 -15.65 -16.59
CA GLY A 293 -0.93 -15.62 -15.98
C GLY A 293 -0.64 -14.32 -15.21
N ASN A 294 0.14 -14.45 -14.14
CA ASN A 294 0.49 -13.34 -13.24
C ASN A 294 1.19 -12.20 -13.99
N ALA A 295 2.17 -12.52 -14.83
CA ALA A 295 2.96 -11.52 -15.55
C ALA A 295 2.10 -10.68 -16.52
N LEU A 296 1.17 -11.28 -17.25
CA LEU A 296 0.29 -10.54 -18.18
C LEU A 296 -0.72 -9.68 -17.43
N THR A 297 -1.28 -10.18 -16.33
CA THR A 297 -2.17 -9.42 -15.46
C THR A 297 -1.45 -8.20 -14.88
N TYR A 298 -0.23 -8.38 -14.37
CA TYR A 298 0.59 -7.31 -13.85
C TYR A 298 0.95 -6.27 -14.92
N ILE A 299 1.33 -6.73 -16.13
CA ILE A 299 1.60 -5.84 -17.27
C ILE A 299 0.35 -5.04 -17.62
N LYS A 300 -0.82 -5.68 -17.73
CA LYS A 300 -2.08 -4.99 -18.02
C LYS A 300 -2.31 -3.85 -17.03
N ASN A 301 -2.26 -4.13 -15.73
CA ASN A 301 -2.55 -3.12 -14.71
C ASN A 301 -1.49 -2.01 -14.66
N THR A 302 -0.20 -2.35 -14.70
CA THR A 302 0.89 -1.36 -14.70
C THR A 302 0.87 -0.48 -15.95
N ARG A 303 0.50 -1.02 -17.11
CA ARG A 303 0.28 -0.22 -18.32
C ARG A 303 -0.86 0.77 -18.17
N ARG A 304 -1.98 0.36 -17.58
CA ARG A 304 -3.10 1.28 -17.30
C ARG A 304 -2.65 2.44 -16.41
N ALA A 305 -1.84 2.16 -15.38
CA ALA A 305 -1.26 3.20 -14.55
C ALA A 305 -0.31 4.12 -15.34
N ALA A 306 0.63 3.54 -16.11
CA ALA A 306 1.62 4.28 -16.86
C ALA A 306 1.00 5.19 -17.93
N GLU A 307 0.06 4.67 -18.72
CA GLU A 307 -0.58 5.42 -19.81
C GLU A 307 -1.45 6.57 -19.33
N VAL A 308 -1.98 6.49 -18.11
CA VAL A 308 -2.83 7.56 -17.54
C VAL A 308 -2.00 8.58 -16.76
N TRP A 309 -0.99 8.14 -16.01
CA TRP A 309 -0.36 8.96 -14.97
C TRP A 309 1.10 9.31 -15.20
N MET A 310 1.84 8.62 -16.09
CA MET A 310 3.28 8.82 -16.24
C MET A 310 3.69 9.81 -17.35
N ASP A 311 2.75 10.43 -18.05
CA ASP A 311 3.06 11.39 -19.14
C ASP A 311 4.08 10.79 -20.14
N GLU A 312 5.11 11.53 -20.51
CA GLU A 312 6.22 11.04 -21.36
C GLU A 312 7.14 10.04 -20.63
N TYR A 313 7.15 10.02 -19.29
CA TYR A 313 7.97 9.11 -18.49
C TYR A 313 7.56 7.64 -18.63
N LYS A 314 6.37 7.36 -19.19
CA LYS A 314 5.97 6.00 -19.56
C LYS A 314 6.96 5.34 -20.53
N GLN A 315 7.75 6.12 -21.28
CA GLN A 315 8.81 5.61 -22.13
C GLN A 315 9.85 4.83 -21.31
N TYR A 316 10.24 5.31 -20.12
CA TYR A 316 11.15 4.59 -19.23
C TYR A 316 10.56 3.26 -18.74
N TYR A 317 9.25 3.21 -18.50
CA TYR A 317 8.56 1.96 -18.21
C TYR A 317 8.64 0.97 -19.37
N TYR A 318 8.39 1.42 -20.60
CA TYR A 318 8.48 0.56 -21.77
C TYR A 318 9.92 0.13 -22.09
N THR A 319 10.92 0.93 -21.75
CA THR A 319 12.34 0.56 -21.85
C THR A 319 12.74 -0.46 -20.79
N ALA A 320 12.31 -0.27 -19.54
CA ALA A 320 12.60 -1.19 -18.44
C ALA A 320 11.81 -2.51 -18.54
N ARG A 321 10.65 -2.49 -19.20
CA ARG A 321 9.79 -3.66 -19.43
C ARG A 321 9.35 -3.76 -20.90
N PRO A 322 10.25 -4.12 -21.85
CA PRO A 322 9.92 -4.19 -23.27
C PRO A 322 8.77 -5.15 -23.60
N SER A 323 8.61 -6.21 -22.80
CA SER A 323 7.51 -7.18 -22.92
C SER A 323 6.11 -6.58 -22.72
N ALA A 324 6.02 -5.38 -22.14
CA ALA A 324 4.78 -4.64 -22.01
C ALA A 324 4.32 -4.02 -23.34
N GLN A 325 5.23 -3.73 -24.27
CA GLN A 325 4.91 -3.11 -25.55
C GLN A 325 3.96 -3.99 -26.38
N GLY A 326 2.97 -3.39 -27.03
CA GLY A 326 1.99 -4.10 -27.88
C GLY A 326 0.96 -4.97 -27.15
N LYS A 327 1.05 -5.15 -25.82
CA LYS A 327 0.03 -5.88 -25.04
C LYS A 327 -1.30 -5.11 -24.93
N ALA A 328 -2.42 -5.81 -24.83
CA ALA A 328 -3.70 -5.13 -24.60
C ALA A 328 -3.81 -4.68 -23.13
N PHE A 329 -4.33 -3.47 -22.90
CA PHE A 329 -4.62 -2.97 -21.55
C PHE A 329 -6.05 -2.42 -21.39
N GLY A 330 -6.88 -2.56 -22.43
CA GLY A 330 -8.26 -2.07 -22.47
C GLY A 330 -8.38 -0.55 -22.56
N SER A 331 -9.61 -0.04 -22.57
CA SER A 331 -9.85 1.41 -22.62
C SER A 331 -9.45 2.09 -21.32
N ILE A 332 -8.83 3.26 -21.43
CA ILE A 332 -8.47 4.15 -20.31
C ILE A 332 -9.17 5.51 -20.41
N ALA A 333 -10.15 5.65 -21.32
CA ALA A 333 -10.82 6.92 -21.59
C ALA A 333 -11.40 7.58 -20.33
N ASP A 334 -12.07 6.79 -19.47
CA ASP A 334 -12.67 7.28 -18.22
C ASP A 334 -11.63 7.77 -17.22
N ARG A 335 -10.44 7.17 -17.21
CA ARG A 335 -9.34 7.57 -16.32
C ARG A 335 -8.65 8.85 -16.82
N LEU A 336 -8.49 8.99 -18.14
CA LEU A 336 -8.01 10.23 -18.75
C LEU A 336 -9.03 11.39 -18.57
N ALA A 337 -10.32 11.11 -18.70
CA ALA A 337 -11.38 12.08 -18.43
C ALA A 337 -11.38 12.52 -16.95
N LEU A 338 -11.23 11.57 -16.03
CA LEU A 338 -11.09 11.85 -14.61
C LEU A 338 -9.87 12.72 -14.30
N ARG A 339 -8.70 12.38 -14.83
CA ARG A 339 -7.45 13.17 -14.64
C ARG A 339 -7.63 14.62 -15.10
N ARG A 340 -8.27 14.84 -16.25
CA ARG A 340 -8.62 16.18 -16.75
C ARG A 340 -9.63 16.88 -15.84
N LYS A 341 -10.69 16.20 -15.41
CA LYS A 341 -11.74 16.75 -14.53
C LYS A 341 -11.18 17.23 -13.19
N LEU A 342 -10.22 16.49 -12.63
CA LEU A 342 -9.57 16.81 -11.36
C LEU A 342 -8.44 17.83 -11.51
N ASN A 343 -8.11 18.26 -12.73
CA ASN A 343 -7.01 19.18 -13.03
C ASN A 343 -5.68 18.74 -12.38
N CYS A 344 -5.36 17.44 -12.49
CA CYS A 344 -4.17 16.88 -11.85
C CYS A 344 -2.88 17.37 -12.53
N ASN A 345 -1.84 17.55 -11.73
CA ASN A 345 -0.50 17.95 -12.14
C ASN A 345 0.18 16.88 -13.03
N SER A 346 1.37 17.23 -13.54
CA SER A 346 2.25 16.31 -14.26
C SER A 346 2.95 15.33 -13.30
N PHE A 347 3.40 14.19 -13.83
CA PHE A 347 4.11 13.14 -13.10
C PHE A 347 5.35 13.65 -12.33
N LEU A 348 5.94 14.77 -12.77
CA LEU A 348 7.07 15.46 -12.13
C LEU A 348 6.84 15.87 -10.67
N THR A 349 5.59 15.98 -10.21
CA THR A 349 5.29 16.43 -8.85
C THR A 349 5.43 15.34 -7.79
N ILE A 350 5.74 14.09 -8.18
CA ILE A 350 5.88 12.98 -7.24
C ILE A 350 7.24 13.08 -6.51
N PRO A 351 7.30 13.03 -5.17
CA PRO A 351 8.53 13.25 -4.37
C PRO A 351 9.69 12.26 -4.58
N GLU A 352 9.55 11.29 -5.47
CA GLU A 352 10.69 10.47 -5.94
C GLU A 352 11.60 11.26 -6.88
N GLN A 353 11.06 12.32 -7.49
CA GLN A 353 11.66 13.08 -8.58
C GLN A 353 12.27 14.42 -8.14
N GLU A 354 12.60 14.57 -6.85
CA GLU A 354 13.86 15.28 -6.57
C GLU A 354 15.01 14.36 -6.99
N ALA A 355 15.10 14.09 -8.31
CA ALA A 355 16.37 13.76 -8.89
C ALA A 355 17.29 14.90 -8.47
N VAL A 356 18.31 14.57 -7.69
CA VAL A 356 19.43 15.49 -7.48
C VAL A 356 20.04 15.68 -8.86
N TYR A 357 19.49 16.62 -9.64
CA TYR A 357 20.00 17.02 -10.93
C TYR A 357 21.38 17.57 -10.64
N SER A 358 22.37 16.71 -10.81
CA SER A 358 23.74 17.02 -10.53
C SER A 358 24.31 17.51 -11.84
N LEU A 359 24.66 18.78 -11.90
CA LEU A 359 25.59 19.24 -12.91
C LEU A 359 26.94 18.59 -12.58
N LEU A 360 27.43 17.70 -13.43
CA LEU A 360 28.79 17.18 -13.32
C LEU A 360 29.77 18.29 -13.75
N LYS A 361 30.40 18.96 -12.77
CA LYS A 361 31.25 20.13 -13.00
C LYS A 361 32.73 19.79 -13.00
N GLN A 362 33.46 20.36 -13.94
CA GLN A 362 34.92 20.48 -13.91
C GLN A 362 35.30 21.97 -13.99
N GLY A 363 35.51 22.59 -12.83
CA GLY A 363 35.69 24.05 -12.74
C GLY A 363 34.40 24.79 -13.14
N GLY A 364 34.50 25.70 -14.11
CA GLY A 364 33.36 26.44 -14.67
C GLY A 364 32.58 25.72 -15.77
N LEU A 365 32.97 24.49 -16.12
CA LEU A 365 32.39 23.70 -17.20
C LEU A 365 31.54 22.54 -16.63
N CYS A 366 30.49 22.18 -17.35
CA CYS A 366 29.54 21.12 -17.04
C CYS A 366 29.60 20.04 -18.12
N LEU A 367 29.43 18.77 -17.75
CA LEU A 367 29.29 17.67 -18.69
C LEU A 367 28.07 17.89 -19.58
N GLU A 368 28.25 17.82 -20.90
CA GLU A 368 27.20 18.05 -21.91
C GLU A 368 27.22 16.94 -22.96
N SER A 369 26.04 16.42 -23.33
CA SER A 369 25.92 15.47 -24.44
C SER A 369 25.87 16.20 -25.79
N HIS A 370 26.69 15.73 -26.73
CA HIS A 370 26.70 16.17 -28.12
C HIS A 370 26.20 15.01 -29.00
N GLY A 371 24.91 15.00 -29.32
CA GLY A 371 24.30 13.91 -30.10
C GLY A 371 24.14 12.61 -29.28
N THR A 372 24.05 11.47 -29.97
CA THR A 372 23.71 10.17 -29.35
C THR A 372 24.89 9.49 -28.64
N ASP A 373 26.13 9.76 -29.03
CA ASP A 373 27.29 8.94 -28.62
C ASP A 373 28.53 9.74 -28.20
N SER A 374 28.40 11.05 -27.97
CA SER A 374 29.56 11.86 -27.55
C SER A 374 29.28 12.76 -26.37
N LEU A 375 30.24 12.81 -25.45
CA LEU A 375 30.21 13.60 -24.23
C LEU A 375 31.32 14.64 -24.29
N GLY A 376 30.98 15.88 -23.94
CA GLY A 376 31.89 17.01 -23.89
C GLY A 376 31.75 17.80 -22.59
N LEU A 377 32.56 18.84 -22.46
CA LEU A 377 32.43 19.84 -21.42
C LEU A 377 31.99 21.16 -22.06
N ALA A 378 30.92 21.75 -21.55
CA ALA A 378 30.40 23.03 -22.00
C ALA A 378 30.27 24.00 -20.83
N GLU A 379 30.03 25.28 -21.13
CA GLU A 379 29.81 26.28 -20.08
C GLU A 379 28.56 25.93 -19.26
N CYS A 380 28.71 25.88 -17.94
CA CYS A 380 27.61 25.52 -17.04
C CYS A 380 26.45 26.51 -17.17
N LYS A 381 25.28 26.01 -17.57
CA LYS A 381 24.06 26.82 -17.52
C LYS A 381 23.41 26.72 -16.15
N THR A 382 22.91 27.83 -15.64
CA THR A 382 22.28 27.93 -14.32
C THR A 382 20.76 28.00 -14.44
N THR A 383 20.06 27.68 -13.35
CA THR A 383 18.60 27.81 -13.26
C THR A 383 18.15 29.24 -13.63
N PRO A 384 17.09 29.41 -14.44
CA PRO A 384 16.08 28.41 -14.83
C PRO A 384 16.36 27.67 -16.16
N ASN A 385 17.51 27.87 -16.81
CA ASN A 385 17.77 27.44 -18.19
C ASN A 385 18.84 26.33 -18.30
N ILE A 386 18.75 25.28 -17.49
CA ILE A 386 19.66 24.13 -17.63
C ILE A 386 19.15 23.27 -18.81
N PRO A 387 19.93 23.10 -19.90
CA PRO A 387 19.53 22.24 -21.01
C PRO A 387 19.60 20.76 -20.60
N ALA A 388 18.69 19.94 -21.13
CA ALA A 388 18.64 18.50 -20.84
C ALA A 388 19.99 17.80 -21.12
N SER A 389 20.76 18.28 -22.09
CA SER A 389 22.10 17.77 -22.42
C SER A 389 23.11 17.88 -21.28
N GLN A 390 22.91 18.79 -20.31
CA GLN A 390 23.78 18.98 -19.15
C GLN A 390 23.25 18.30 -17.88
N VAL A 391 22.06 17.69 -17.95
CA VAL A 391 21.43 17.08 -16.80
C VAL A 391 21.94 15.65 -16.67
N THR A 392 22.63 15.36 -15.57
CA THR A 392 23.05 13.98 -15.26
C THR A 392 22.33 13.49 -14.02
N SER A 393 21.91 12.23 -14.05
CA SER A 393 21.35 11.51 -12.93
C SER A 393 22.18 10.26 -12.66
N VAL A 394 22.50 10.04 -11.38
CA VAL A 394 23.19 8.82 -10.95
C VAL A 394 22.14 7.88 -10.40
N THR A 395 21.97 6.74 -11.07
CA THR A 395 21.06 5.70 -10.62
C THR A 395 21.67 4.92 -9.43
N SER A 396 20.83 4.20 -8.68
CA SER A 396 21.27 3.33 -7.57
C SER A 396 22.25 2.22 -8.01
N GLU A 397 22.36 1.95 -9.32
CA GLU A 397 23.33 1.01 -9.92
C GLU A 397 24.65 1.67 -10.31
N THR A 398 24.93 2.91 -9.86
CA THR A 398 26.11 3.71 -10.27
C THR A 398 26.23 3.95 -11.78
N LYS A 399 25.12 3.81 -12.53
CA LYS A 399 25.08 4.21 -13.93
C LYS A 399 24.74 5.69 -14.02
N LEU A 400 25.57 6.41 -14.77
CA LEU A 400 25.28 7.76 -15.23
C LEU A 400 24.25 7.70 -16.35
N GLN A 401 23.10 8.32 -16.13
CA GLN A 401 22.09 8.57 -17.15
C GLN A 401 22.12 10.07 -17.47
N GLN A 402 22.23 10.37 -18.76
CA GLN A 402 22.32 11.72 -19.30
C GLN A 402 21.25 11.91 -20.38
#